data_AF-A0A926BM41-F1
#
_entry.id   AF-A0A926BM41-F1
#
_cell.length_a   1.000
_cell.length_b   1.000
_cell.length_c   1.000
_cell.angle_alpha   90.00
_cell.angle_beta   90.00
_cell.angle_gamma   90.00
#
_symmetry.space_group_name_H-M   'P 1'
#
loop_
_entity.id
_entity.type
_entity.pdbx_description
1 polymer ?
#
loop_
_entity_poly.entity_id
_entity_poly.type
_entity_poly.pdbx_seq_one_letter_code
_entity_poly.pdbx_strand_id
1 'polypeptide(L)'
;MTTQYIDYSVYPDVDELPEALVTEEQKADYLHRLCSAWDFDICPEKETFSLLRSWKEVFDGYPLPESPAYHTFRQMFGWEDVPLVKNATVHLTYEILDRLEGREPDPCLRFV
;
A
#
# COMPACT_ATOMS: atom_id res chain seq x y z
N MET A 1 -7.91 -12.20 26.43
CA MET A 1 -7.19 -11.03 25.89
C MET A 1 -6.76 -11.43 24.50
N THR A 2 -7.37 -10.88 23.47
CA THR A 2 -7.03 -11.20 22.08
C THR A 2 -5.74 -10.42 21.77
N THR A 3 -4.61 -11.12 21.72
CA THR A 3 -3.34 -10.52 21.34
C THR A 3 -3.47 -9.95 19.93
N GLN A 4 -3.17 -8.67 19.75
CA GLN A 4 -3.10 -8.05 18.43
C GLN A 4 -1.95 -8.72 17.66
N TYR A 5 -2.23 -9.27 16.48
CA TYR A 5 -1.20 -9.81 15.60
C TYR A 5 -0.44 -8.65 14.95
N ILE A 6 0.89 -8.63 15.07
CA ILE A 6 1.76 -7.67 14.41
C ILE A 6 2.81 -8.47 13.66
N ASP A 7 2.86 -8.28 12.34
CA ASP A 7 3.92 -8.82 11.50
C ASP A 7 5.21 -8.02 11.72
N TYR A 8 6.19 -8.61 12.38
CA TYR A 8 7.47 -7.95 12.67
C TYR A 8 8.45 -7.96 11.49
N SER A 9 8.17 -8.71 10.41
CA SER A 9 9.07 -8.78 9.25
C SER A 9 9.21 -7.45 8.51
N VAL A 10 8.24 -6.55 8.68
CA VAL A 10 8.23 -5.19 8.08
C VAL A 10 9.06 -4.16 8.85
N TYR A 11 9.76 -4.59 9.91
CA TYR A 11 10.61 -3.78 10.77
C TYR A 11 12.08 -4.24 10.72
N PRO A 12 12.73 -4.32 9.56
CA PRO A 12 14.12 -4.79 9.46
C PRO A 12 15.17 -3.78 9.97
N ASP A 13 14.76 -2.52 10.14
CA ASP A 13 15.59 -1.34 10.37
C ASP A 13 15.52 -0.79 11.80
N VAL A 14 14.74 -1.41 12.70
CA VAL A 14 14.56 -0.96 14.08
C VAL A 14 15.10 -1.99 15.07
N ASP A 15 15.78 -1.51 16.10
CA ASP A 15 16.33 -2.38 17.16
C ASP A 15 15.24 -2.81 18.17
N GLU A 16 14.22 -1.97 18.35
CA GLU A 16 13.11 -2.20 19.28
C GLU A 16 11.79 -2.37 18.51
N LEU A 17 11.20 -3.56 18.60
CA LEU A 17 9.94 -3.89 17.96
C LEU A 17 8.75 -3.36 18.76
N PRO A 18 7.68 -2.85 18.12
CA PRO A 18 6.53 -2.32 18.82
C PRO A 18 5.72 -3.44 19.48
N GLU A 19 5.54 -3.38 20.80
CA GLU A 19 4.70 -4.36 21.52
C GLU A 19 3.20 -4.22 21.19
N ALA A 20 2.78 -3.00 20.81
CA ALA A 20 1.41 -2.67 20.44
C ALA A 20 1.37 -1.43 19.53
N LEU A 21 0.30 -1.33 18.71
CA LEU A 21 0.05 -0.19 17.82
C LEU A 21 -1.10 0.64 18.43
N VAL A 22 -0.74 1.53 19.35
CA VAL A 22 -1.69 2.27 20.20
C VAL A 22 -2.15 3.55 19.52
N THR A 23 -1.22 4.31 18.94
CA THR A 23 -1.54 5.60 18.29
C THR A 23 -1.85 5.43 16.81
N GLU A 24 -2.51 6.43 16.21
CA GLU A 24 -2.80 6.41 14.78
C GLU A 24 -1.51 6.50 13.94
N GLU A 25 -0.51 7.24 14.42
CA GLU A 25 0.80 7.38 13.76
C GLU A 25 1.54 6.03 13.73
N GLN A 26 1.50 5.26 14.81
CA GLN A 26 2.09 3.92 14.85
C GLN A 26 1.40 2.97 13.87
N LYS A 27 0.06 3.06 13.78
CA LYS A 27 -0.72 2.27 12.82
C LYS A 27 -0.43 2.71 11.37
N ALA A 28 -0.27 4.01 11.13
CA ALA A 28 0.06 4.56 9.83
C ALA A 28 1.47 4.16 9.38
N ASP A 29 2.46 4.21 10.27
CA ASP A 29 3.82 3.71 9.99
C ASP A 29 3.80 2.21 9.65
N TYR A 30 3.10 1.41 10.45
CA TYR A 30 2.94 -0.02 10.19
C TYR A 30 2.27 -0.30 8.84
N LEU A 31 1.20 0.45 8.52
CA LEU A 31 0.51 0.36 7.23
C LEU A 31 1.46 0.71 6.07
N HIS A 32 2.21 1.79 6.19
CA HIS A 32 3.18 2.20 5.17
C HIS A 32 4.24 1.13 4.93
N ARG A 33 4.76 0.51 5.99
CA ARG A 33 5.75 -0.58 5.90
C ARG A 33 5.17 -1.84 5.25
N LEU A 34 3.94 -2.21 5.58
CA LEU A 34 3.23 -3.33 4.95
C LEU A 34 2.97 -3.08 3.47
N CYS A 35 2.47 -1.90 3.12
CA CYS A 35 2.26 -1.49 1.73
C CYS A 35 3.57 -1.54 0.94
N SER A 36 4.65 -0.99 1.52
CA SER A 36 5.98 -1.03 0.92
C SER A 36 6.44 -2.47 0.69
N ALA A 37 6.29 -3.36 1.66
CA ALA A 37 6.67 -4.77 1.51
C ALA A 37 5.85 -5.46 0.39
N TRP A 38 4.54 -5.23 0.35
CA TRP A 38 3.67 -5.86 -0.62
C TRP A 38 3.83 -5.31 -2.04
N ASP A 39 4.15 -4.01 -2.18
CA ASP A 39 4.52 -3.41 -3.47
C ASP A 39 5.77 -4.07 -4.09
N PHE A 40 6.59 -4.77 -3.28
CA PHE A 40 7.73 -5.57 -3.71
C PHE A 40 7.50 -7.08 -3.52
N ASP A 41 6.28 -7.55 -3.78
CA ASP A 41 5.87 -8.96 -3.83
C ASP A 41 5.88 -9.73 -2.49
N ILE A 42 6.02 -9.05 -1.35
CA ILE A 42 5.89 -9.67 -0.02
C ILE A 42 4.45 -9.54 0.47
N CYS A 43 3.65 -10.55 0.17
CA CYS A 43 2.22 -10.55 0.50
C CYS A 43 1.96 -10.70 2.02
N PRO A 44 1.09 -9.86 2.62
CA PRO A 44 0.71 -9.97 4.04
C PRO A 44 -0.04 -11.25 4.39
N GLU A 45 0.05 -11.68 5.66
CA GLU A 45 -0.72 -12.81 6.18
C GLU A 45 -2.19 -12.45 6.43
N LYS A 46 -3.06 -13.47 6.52
CA LYS A 46 -4.51 -13.31 6.70
C LYS A 46 -4.88 -12.54 7.97
N GLU A 47 -4.09 -12.71 9.01
CA GLU A 47 -4.19 -12.05 10.30
C GLU A 47 -4.01 -10.53 10.12
N THR A 48 -3.06 -10.12 9.28
CA THR A 48 -2.84 -8.71 8.91
C THR A 48 -4.07 -8.12 8.21
N PHE A 49 -4.66 -8.82 7.23
CA PHE A 49 -5.89 -8.35 6.59
C PHE A 49 -7.03 -8.16 7.60
N SER A 50 -7.15 -9.07 8.56
CA SER A 50 -8.19 -9.00 9.60
C SER A 50 -7.98 -7.81 10.53
N LEU A 51 -6.72 -7.49 10.86
CA LEU A 51 -6.37 -6.32 11.64
C LEU A 51 -6.72 -5.02 10.89
N LEU A 52 -6.21 -4.89 9.67
CA LEU A 52 -6.32 -3.67 8.87
C LEU A 52 -7.76 -3.32 8.49
N ARG A 53 -8.65 -4.31 8.38
CA ARG A 53 -10.07 -4.08 8.05
C ARG A 53 -10.80 -3.15 9.03
N SER A 54 -10.28 -2.99 10.25
CA SER A 54 -10.86 -2.11 11.27
C SER A 54 -10.26 -0.69 11.27
N TRP A 55 -9.33 -0.37 10.36
CA TRP A 55 -8.51 0.84 10.41
C TRP A 55 -8.86 1.83 9.30
N LYS A 56 -10.15 1.95 8.93
CA LYS A 56 -10.56 2.86 7.85
C LYS A 56 -10.09 4.30 8.11
N GLU A 57 -10.17 4.74 9.36
CA GLU A 57 -9.78 6.08 9.80
C GLU A 57 -8.29 6.34 9.60
N VAL A 58 -7.43 5.34 9.84
CA VAL A 58 -5.99 5.44 9.60
C VAL A 58 -5.70 5.50 8.10
N PHE A 59 -6.38 4.66 7.31
CA PHE A 59 -6.27 4.69 5.86
C PHE A 59 -6.68 6.06 5.30
N ASP A 60 -7.79 6.62 5.78
CA ASP A 60 -8.29 7.92 5.33
C ASP A 60 -7.42 9.09 5.83
N GLY A 61 -6.85 9.00 7.03
CA GLY A 61 -5.99 10.03 7.62
C GLY A 61 -4.58 10.07 7.02
N TYR A 62 -4.06 8.92 6.56
CA TYR A 62 -2.69 8.75 6.04
C TYR A 62 -2.70 8.05 4.68
N PRO A 63 -3.17 8.71 3.62
CA PRO A 63 -3.29 8.09 2.30
C PRO A 63 -1.93 7.83 1.64
N LEU A 64 -1.80 6.68 0.96
CA LEU A 64 -0.63 6.27 0.19
C LEU A 64 -1.00 6.11 -1.29
N PRO A 65 -1.22 7.21 -2.04
CA PRO A 65 -1.76 7.17 -3.40
C PRO A 65 -0.80 6.58 -4.45
N GLU A 66 0.47 6.37 -4.09
CA GLU A 66 1.49 5.81 -4.99
C GLU A 66 1.67 4.29 -4.79
N SER A 67 0.99 3.69 -3.80
CA SER A 67 1.16 2.28 -3.43
C SER A 67 0.05 1.41 -4.03
N PRO A 68 0.34 0.55 -5.01
CA PRO A 68 -0.62 -0.44 -5.52
C PRO A 68 -1.24 -1.32 -4.41
N ALA A 69 -0.46 -1.71 -3.41
CA ALA A 69 -0.93 -2.48 -2.27
C ALA A 69 -1.98 -1.71 -1.45
N TYR A 70 -1.78 -0.40 -1.24
CA TYR A 70 -2.75 0.45 -0.56
C TYR A 70 -4.10 0.48 -1.30
N HIS A 71 -4.09 0.70 -2.62
CA HIS A 71 -5.30 0.64 -3.45
C HIS A 71 -5.98 -0.73 -3.38
N THR A 72 -5.19 -1.80 -3.41
CA THR A 72 -5.68 -3.18 -3.30
C THR A 72 -6.40 -3.42 -1.98
N PHE A 73 -5.83 -2.97 -0.85
CA PHE A 73 -6.49 -3.05 0.45
C PHE A 73 -7.84 -2.33 0.44
N ARG A 74 -7.88 -1.08 -0.04
CA ARG A 74 -9.13 -0.30 -0.08
C ARG A 74 -10.19 -1.00 -0.93
N GLN A 75 -9.82 -1.51 -2.10
CA GLN A 75 -10.72 -2.26 -2.97
C GLN A 75 -11.24 -3.54 -2.27
N MET A 76 -10.36 -4.32 -1.65
CA MET A 76 -10.73 -5.55 -0.95
C MET A 76 -11.65 -5.30 0.26
N PHE A 77 -11.48 -4.15 0.93
CA PHE A 77 -12.33 -3.75 2.05
C PHE A 77 -13.62 -3.03 1.62
N GLY A 78 -13.76 -2.70 0.34
CA GLY A 78 -14.91 -1.98 -0.21
C GLY A 78 -14.95 -0.50 0.16
N TRP A 79 -13.77 0.11 0.35
CA TRP A 79 -13.64 1.54 0.65
C TRP A 79 -13.45 2.35 -0.63
N GLU A 80 -13.77 3.64 -0.56
CA GLU A 80 -13.61 4.57 -1.68
C GLU A 80 -12.15 4.66 -2.09
N ASP A 81 -11.86 4.66 -3.39
CA ASP A 81 -10.48 4.74 -3.86
C ASP A 81 -9.89 6.15 -3.64
N VAL A 82 -8.56 6.23 -3.53
CA VAL A 82 -7.86 7.52 -3.44
C VAL A 82 -7.40 7.97 -4.83
N PRO A 83 -7.42 9.28 -5.14
CA PRO A 83 -6.93 9.76 -6.43
C PRO A 83 -5.43 9.49 -6.57
N LEU A 84 -5.04 8.87 -7.68
CA LEU A 84 -3.63 8.77 -8.09
C LEU A 84 -3.03 10.17 -8.26
N VAL A 85 -1.75 10.32 -7.92
CA VAL A 85 -1.04 11.58 -8.11
C VAL A 85 -0.85 11.82 -9.61
N LYS A 86 -1.64 12.76 -10.14
CA LYS A 86 -1.49 13.19 -11.54
C LYS A 86 -0.19 13.98 -11.66
N ASN A 87 0.64 13.61 -12.65
CA ASN A 87 1.98 14.16 -12.93
C ASN A 87 3.11 13.61 -12.05
N ALA A 88 3.14 12.29 -11.80
CA ALA A 88 4.38 11.66 -11.35
C ALA A 88 5.51 12.02 -12.32
N THR A 89 6.58 12.63 -11.80
CA THR A 89 7.77 13.01 -12.60
C THR A 89 8.49 11.76 -13.16
N VAL A 90 8.12 10.58 -12.65
CA VAL A 90 8.69 9.29 -13.01
C VAL A 90 7.83 8.69 -14.13
N HIS A 91 8.43 8.51 -15.30
CA HIS A 91 7.81 7.76 -16.38
C HIS A 91 7.92 6.26 -16.10
N LEU A 92 6.84 5.52 -16.35
CA LEU A 92 6.87 4.07 -16.20
C LEU A 92 7.79 3.48 -17.28
N THR A 93 8.65 2.54 -16.89
CA THR A 93 9.68 1.98 -17.80
C THR A 93 9.07 1.45 -19.09
N TYR A 94 7.88 0.83 -19.02
CA TYR A 94 7.20 0.33 -20.20
C TYR A 94 6.78 1.44 -21.16
N GLU A 95 6.37 2.63 -20.68
CA GLU A 95 6.00 3.76 -21.55
C GLU A 95 7.20 4.27 -22.36
N ILE A 96 8.39 4.23 -21.75
CA ILE A 96 9.64 4.57 -22.43
C ILE A 96 9.96 3.49 -23.48
N LEU A 97 9.88 2.21 -23.11
CA LEU A 97 10.17 1.10 -24.02
C LEU A 97 9.19 1.05 -25.19
N ASP A 98 7.89 1.19 -24.94
CA ASP A 98 6.85 1.20 -25.97
C ASP A 98 7.06 2.37 -26.94
N ARG A 99 7.45 3.54 -26.44
CA ARG A 99 7.82 4.70 -27.28
C ARG A 99 9.06 4.42 -28.14
N LEU A 100 10.10 3.81 -27.57
CA LEU A 100 11.32 3.45 -28.29
C LEU A 100 11.06 2.37 -29.36
N GLU A 101 10.13 1.46 -29.09
CA GLU A 101 9.76 0.36 -29.98
C GLU A 101 8.65 0.72 -30.97
N GLY A 102 8.08 1.93 -30.89
CA GLY A 102 7.00 2.38 -31.77
C GLY A 102 5.67 1.64 -31.56
N ARG A 103 5.45 1.12 -30.35
CA ARG A 103 4.20 0.47 -29.97
C ARG A 103 3.13 1.52 -29.66
N GLU A 104 1.88 1.18 -29.96
CA GLU A 104 0.73 2.01 -29.61
C GLU A 104 0.61 2.13 -28.08
N PRO A 105 0.13 3.27 -27.55
CA PRO A 105 -0.10 3.45 -26.12
C PRO A 105 -1.01 2.36 -25.55
N ASP A 106 -0.77 1.98 -24.29
CA ASP A 106 -1.52 0.92 -23.62
C ASP A 106 -3.04 1.18 -23.73
N PRO A 107 -3.82 0.26 -24.35
CA PRO A 107 -5.26 0.42 -24.49
C PRO A 107 -5.99 0.55 -23.14
N CYS A 108 -5.37 0.09 -22.03
CA CYS A 108 -5.89 0.24 -20.68
C CYS A 108 -5.97 1.71 -20.22
N LEU A 109 -5.12 2.60 -20.76
CA LEU A 109 -5.15 4.04 -20.43
C LEU A 109 -6.45 4.73 -20.84
N ARG A 110 -7.29 4.10 -21.68
CA ARG A 110 -8.61 4.62 -22.07
C ARG A 110 -9.67 4.50 -20.99
N PHE A 111 -9.38 3.72 -19.94
CA PHE A 111 -10.33 3.40 -18.87
C PHE A 111 -9.94 4.02 -17.52
N VAL A 112 -8.87 4.83 -17.48
CA VAL A 112 -8.34 5.51 -16.29
C VAL A 112 -8.81 6.96 -16.24
#